data_AF-A0A956YR44-F1
#
_entry.id   AF-A0A956YR44-F1
#
_cell.length_a   1.000
_cell.length_b   1.000
_cell.length_c   1.000
_cell.angle_alpha   90.00
_cell.angle_beta   90.00
_cell.angle_gamma   90.00
#
_symmetry.space_group_name_H-M   'P 1'
#
loop_
_entity.id
_entity.type
_entity.pdbx_description
1 polymer ?
#
loop_
_entity_poly.entity_id
_entity_poly.type
_entity_poly.pdbx_seq_one_letter_code
_entity_poly.pdbx_strand_id
1 'polypeptide(L)' 'MLKDRLKALFTSYDPAVRQVIYEIGDIEQQYISMERPRGIMKDIDEAITRIARQELERMNSEKDGEV' A
#
# COMPACT_ATOMS: atom_id res chain seq x y z
N MET A 1 5.18 -3.53 19.04
CA MET A 1 6.25 -4.33 18.39
C MET A 1 7.00 -3.45 17.38
N LEU A 2 8.14 -3.89 16.81
CA LEU A 2 8.92 -3.09 15.85
C LEU A 2 8.07 -2.61 14.64
N LYS A 3 7.13 -3.45 14.19
CA LYS A 3 6.16 -3.16 13.13
C LYS A 3 5.30 -1.93 13.42
N ASP A 4 4.79 -1.77 14.64
CA ASP A 4 3.95 -0.64 15.02
C ASP A 4 4.74 0.67 15.06
N ARG A 5 6.01 0.60 15.50
CA ARG A 5 6.93 1.74 15.46
C ARG A 5 7.25 2.16 14.03
N LEU A 6 7.48 1.20 13.13
CA LEU A 6 7.70 1.47 11.72
C LEU A 6 6.46 2.12 11.08
N LYS A 7 5.26 1.59 11.38
CA LYS A 7 4.00 2.17 10.91
C LYS A 7 3.78 3.61 11.40
N ALA A 8 4.19 3.91 12.63
CA ALA A 8 4.08 5.23 13.22
C ALA A 8 4.92 6.29 12.48
N LEU A 9 6.05 5.92 11.88
CA LEU A 9 6.90 6.85 11.11
C LEU A 9 6.19 7.41 9.87
N PHE A 10 5.19 6.70 9.36
CA PHE A 10 4.47 7.08 8.14
C PHE A 10 3.12 7.75 8.41
N THR A 11 2.83 8.10 9.66
CA THR A 11 1.52 8.67 10.05
C THR A 11 1.24 10.05 9.46
N SER A 12 2.29 10.81 9.14
CA SER A 12 2.20 12.14 8.51
C SER A 12 2.06 12.09 6.99
N TYR A 13 2.17 10.92 6.37
CA TYR A 13 2.03 10.78 4.92
C TYR A 13 0.56 10.72 4.53
N ASP A 14 0.32 11.05 3.26
CA ASP A 14 -0.97 10.88 2.61
C ASP A 14 -1.55 9.47 2.87
N PRO A 15 -2.86 9.33 3.16
CA PRO A 15 -3.48 8.04 3.45
C PRO A 15 -3.24 6.96 2.38
N ALA A 16 -3.27 7.31 1.10
CA ALA A 16 -3.04 6.37 0.01
C ALA A 16 -1.56 5.94 -0.02
N VAL A 17 -0.63 6.88 0.14
CA VAL A 17 0.81 6.58 0.24
C VAL A 17 1.11 5.69 1.44
N ARG A 18 0.48 5.94 2.59
CA ARG A 18 0.61 5.11 3.79
C ARG A 18 0.06 3.70 3.56
N GLN A 19 -1.05 3.55 2.84
CA GLN A 19 -1.59 2.25 2.48
C GLN A 19 -0.61 1.46 1.61
N VAL A 20 0.04 2.10 0.63
CA VAL A 20 1.08 1.47 -0.20
C VAL A 20 2.21 0.92 0.68
N ILE A 21 2.74 1.74 1.58
CA ILE A 21 3.87 1.35 2.45
C ILE A 21 3.50 0.15 3.32
N TYR A 22 2.26 0.11 3.84
CA TYR A 22 1.83 -0.99 4.69
C TYR A 22 1.62 -2.29 3.92
N GLU A 23 1.01 -2.24 2.74
CA GLU A 23 0.80 -3.43 1.91
C GLU A 23 2.11 -3.99 1.38
N ILE A 24 3.02 -3.13 0.90
CA ILE A 24 4.36 -3.57 0.47
C ILE A 24 5.10 -4.22 1.63
N GLY A 25 5.08 -3.62 2.81
CA GLY A 25 5.73 -4.20 3.99
C GLY A 25 5.15 -5.58 4.37
N ASP A 26 3.84 -5.79 4.19
CA ASP A 26 3.21 -7.08 4.40
C ASP A 26 3.60 -8.10 3.31
N ILE A 27 3.72 -7.69 2.05
CA ILE A 27 4.22 -8.52 0.95
C ILE A 27 5.67 -8.93 1.21
N GLU A 28 6.56 -7.96 1.45
CA GLU A 28 7.98 -8.22 1.74
C GLU A 28 8.14 -9.19 2.92
N GLN A 29 7.30 -9.05 3.95
CA GLN A 29 7.32 -9.94 5.12
C GLN A 29 6.94 -11.39 4.76
N GLN A 30 6.09 -11.63 3.75
CA GLN A 30 5.77 -12.99 3.28
C GLN A 30 6.95 -13.62 2.54
N TYR A 31 7.74 -12.81 1.84
CA TYR A 31 8.90 -13.25 1.06
C TYR A 31 10.22 -13.24 1.84
N ILE A 32 10.27 -12.63 3.03
CA ILE A 32 11.51 -12.35 3.78
C ILE A 32 12.31 -13.60 4.16
N SER A 33 11.63 -14.74 4.32
CA SER A 33 12.24 -16.02 4.69
C SER A 33 12.63 -16.86 3.48
N MET A 34 12.37 -16.38 2.25
CA MET A 34 12.69 -17.12 1.02
C MET A 34 14.12 -16.78 0.57
N GLU A 35 14.88 -17.81 0.22
CA GLU A 35 16.27 -17.64 -0.25
C GLU A 35 16.34 -16.96 -1.63
N ARG A 36 15.31 -17.16 -2.47
CA ARG A 36 15.15 -16.56 -3.81
C ARG A 36 13.68 -16.31 -4.13
N PRO A 37 13.05 -15.28 -3.53
CA PRO A 37 11.65 -14.97 -3.80
C PRO A 37 11.46 -14.62 -5.27
N ARG A 38 10.48 -15.25 -5.92
CA ARG A 38 10.06 -14.93 -7.29
C ARG A 38 8.65 -14.35 -7.23
N GLY A 39 8.37 -13.32 -8.01
CA GLY A 39 7.04 -12.72 -8.09
C GLY A 39 6.80 -11.57 -7.11
N ILE A 40 7.69 -11.31 -6.15
CA ILE A 40 7.55 -10.20 -5.19
C ILE A 40 7.28 -8.85 -5.87
N MET A 41 8.02 -8.54 -6.94
CA MET A 41 7.83 -7.29 -7.68
C MET A 41 6.48 -7.22 -8.37
N LYS A 42 5.99 -8.35 -8.88
CA LYS A 42 4.67 -8.43 -9.51
C LYS A 42 3.57 -8.17 -8.49
N ASP A 43 3.68 -8.77 -7.29
CA ASP A 43 2.71 -8.57 -6.22
C ASP A 43 2.72 -7.12 -5.70
N ILE A 44 3.91 -6.50 -5.63
CA ILE A 44 4.05 -5.07 -5.31
C ILE A 44 3.37 -4.20 -6.37
N ASP A 45 3.63 -4.46 -7.66
CA ASP A 45 3.03 -3.69 -8.76
C ASP A 45 1.49 -3.82 -8.77
N GLU A 46 0.96 -5.02 -8.50
CA GLU A 46 -0.47 -5.27 -8.38
C GLU A 46 -1.07 -4.50 -7.19
N ALA A 47 -0.39 -4.48 -6.03
CA ALA A 47 -0.81 -3.73 -4.86
C ALA A 47 -0.86 -2.22 -5.14
N ILE A 48 0.20 -1.65 -5.72
CA ILE A 48 0.26 -0.23 -6.08
C ILE A 48 -0.86 0.12 -7.07
N THR A 49 -1.05 -0.69 -8.11
CA THR A 49 -2.08 -0.48 -9.13
C THR A 49 -3.48 -0.49 -8.52
N ARG A 50 -3.74 -1.43 -7.61
CA ARG A 50 -5.03 -1.54 -6.91
C ARG A 50 -5.29 -0.31 -6.03
N ILE A 51 -4.31 0.14 -5.25
CA ILE A 51 -4.45 1.32 -4.39
C ILE A 51 -4.67 2.58 -5.23
N ALA A 52 -3.90 2.75 -6.31
CA ALA A 52 -4.07 3.88 -7.22
C ALA A 52 -5.48 3.91 -7.86
N ARG A 53 -6.02 2.74 -8.23
CA ARG A 53 -7.40 2.64 -8.74
C ARG A 53 -8.43 3.01 -7.69
N GLN A 54 -8.27 2.52 -6.45
CA GLN A 54 -9.17 2.86 -5.34
C GLN A 54 -9.18 4.37 -5.06
N GLU A 55 -8.01 5.00 -5.07
CA GLU A 55 -7.92 6.45 -4.84
C GLU A 55 -8.55 7.26 -5.99
N LEU A 56 -8.37 6.82 -7.24
CA LEU A 56 -9.04 7.42 -8.40
C LEU A 56 -10.57 7.32 -8.31
N GLU A 57 -11.09 6.16 -7.92
CA GLU A 57 -12.53 5.96 -7.70
C GLU A 57 -13.07 6.85 -6.57
N ARG A 58 -12.29 7.03 -5.51
CA ARG A 58 -12.64 7.89 -4.37
C ARG A 58 -12.74 9.35 -4.78
N MET A 59 -11.72 9.85 -5.49
CA MET A 59 -11.70 11.23 -6.00
C MET A 59 -12.85 11.52 -6.99
N ASN A 60 -13.23 10.53 -7.80
CA ASN A 60 -14.37 10.69 -8.71
C ASN A 60 -15.71 10.69 -7.94
N SER A 61 -15.85 9.81 -6.94
CA SER A 61 -17.07 9.73 -6.12
C SER A 61 -17.29 10.98 -5.27
N GLU A 62 -16.21 11.62 -4.80
CA GLU A 62 -16.28 12.89 -4.06
C GLU A 62 -16.67 14.06 -4.97
N LYS A 63 -16.30 14.02 -6.26
CA LYS A 63 -16.73 15.02 -7.26
C LYS A 63 -18.20 14.90 -7.65
N ASP A 64 -18.73 13.68 -7.71
CA ASP A 64 -20.12 13.44 -8.13
C ASP A 64 -21.14 13.67 -7.00
N GLY A 65 -20.69 13.83 -5.75
CA GLY A 65 -21.51 14.09 -4.56
C GLY A 65 -21.73 15.56 -4.19
N GLU A 66 -21.13 16.51 -4.93
CA GLU A 66 -21.23 17.97 -4.68
C GLU A 66 -22.36 18.69 -5.45
N VAL A 67 -23.44 17.99 -5.83
CA VAL A 67 -24.60 18.59 -6.55
C VAL A 67 -25.81 18.83 -5.65
#